data_AF-A0A553NZB8-F1
#
_entry.id   AF-A0A553NZB8-F1
#
_cell.length_a   1.000
_cell.length_b   1.000
_cell.length_c   1.000
_cell.angle_alpha   90.00
_cell.angle_beta   90.00
_cell.angle_gamma   90.00
#
_symmetry.space_group_name_H-M   'P 1'
#
loop_
_entity.id
_entity.type
_entity.pdbx_description
1 polymer ?
#
loop_
_entity_poly.entity_id
_entity_poly.type
_entity_poly.pdbx_seq_one_letter_code
_entity_poly.pdbx_strand_id
1 'polypeptide(L)'
;YLTGNQVTGESSVDAYIKTLRQGCRCVECNSFAVDCWDGDDGEPIIYHGWTLTSKISFKDVISDAILPYAFERSEFPLILSIENHCGLKQQDKMAHYLKTILSECLYTDRVDENATEMPSPFSLKRKILVKAKRLPSGMSENELIQEVLEEDDERDEKRKKITTVRISKRSIIHHLSVTHHQMSLQKISQKLSDCVNYIEAVHFDNFDYSESQGKFYHMSSFGESKAEKLVEDVEIARQFARYNIRQLSRIYPGAKRQDSSNLKPIPFWNTGCQIVCIQILSGQHIPRPDHEMEGDIIDPYVKVRIRGHHLDQTYLNKGKTEHVHNNGFNPVWRSAFFEFLVMIPNLAFLEFRVKDHSKSGKDESLAVFCVPLRMVQEGYRCIPLEDLAGKRLTPASLLVHIKINRNAV
;
A
#
# COMPACT_ATOMS: atom_id res chain seq x y z
N TYR A 1 6.95 8.96 4.61
CA TYR A 1 7.37 10.10 5.45
C TYR A 1 6.35 10.50 6.52
N LEU A 2 5.03 10.44 6.27
CA LEU A 2 4.05 10.93 7.24
C LEU A 2 4.02 10.09 8.52
N THR A 3 4.03 10.74 9.68
CA THR A 3 3.82 10.13 11.00
C THR A 3 2.41 10.38 11.54
N GLY A 4 1.61 11.21 10.86
CA GLY A 4 0.25 11.61 11.26
C GLY A 4 -0.75 11.69 10.10
N ASN A 5 -1.61 12.71 10.14
CA ASN A 5 -2.65 12.92 9.12
C ASN A 5 -2.08 13.50 7.80
N GLN A 6 -2.89 13.52 6.74
CA GLN A 6 -2.46 13.94 5.40
C GLN A 6 -2.39 15.47 5.19
N VAL A 7 -2.82 16.28 6.17
CA VAL A 7 -3.05 17.73 5.99
C VAL A 7 -2.09 18.58 6.82
N THR A 8 -1.83 18.16 8.05
CA THR A 8 -0.99 18.84 9.05
C THR A 8 0.00 17.89 9.73
N GLY A 9 0.09 16.63 9.29
CA GLY A 9 0.98 15.64 9.87
C GLY A 9 2.46 15.99 9.67
N GLU A 10 3.29 15.53 10.59
CA GLU A 10 4.74 15.66 10.44
C GLU A 10 5.29 14.65 9.44
N SER A 11 6.25 15.10 8.64
CA SER A 11 7.13 14.28 7.82
C SER A 11 8.40 13.99 8.59
N SER A 12 8.80 12.72 8.66
CA SER A 12 10.04 12.30 9.33
C SER A 12 10.80 11.23 8.55
N VAL A 13 12.13 11.29 8.64
CA VAL A 13 13.06 10.25 8.20
C VAL A 13 12.81 8.94 8.98
N ASP A 14 12.47 9.03 10.27
CA ASP A 14 12.19 7.86 11.12
C ASP A 14 10.99 7.04 10.65
N ALA A 15 10.04 7.67 9.97
CA ALA A 15 8.89 6.97 9.40
C ALA A 15 9.34 5.91 8.38
N TYR A 16 10.38 6.21 7.59
CA TYR A 16 10.98 5.25 6.66
C TYR A 16 11.70 4.13 7.39
N ILE A 17 12.51 4.48 8.41
CA ILE A 17 13.26 3.52 9.23
C ILE A 17 12.30 2.51 9.86
N LYS A 18 11.22 2.99 10.50
CA LYS A 18 10.20 2.15 11.13
C LYS A 18 9.54 1.20 10.11
N THR A 19 9.21 1.71 8.93
CA THR A 19 8.56 0.93 7.86
C THR A 19 9.50 -0.14 7.28
N LEU A 20 10.77 0.19 7.09
CA LEU A 20 11.80 -0.74 6.61
C LEU A 20 12.08 -1.85 7.63
N ARG A 21 12.13 -1.52 8.92
CA ARG A 21 12.26 -2.50 10.02
C ARG A 21 11.08 -3.46 10.13
N GLN A 22 9.89 -3.04 9.70
CA GLN A 22 8.71 -3.91 9.55
C GLN A 22 8.77 -4.82 8.32
N GLY A 23 9.81 -4.70 7.48
CA GLY A 23 10.03 -5.55 6.31
C GLY A 23 9.37 -5.04 5.03
N CYS A 24 8.88 -3.80 5.01
CA CYS A 24 8.31 -3.20 3.80
C CYS A 24 9.32 -3.19 2.63
N ARG A 25 8.92 -3.64 1.43
CA ARG A 25 9.78 -3.81 0.24
C ARG A 25 9.45 -2.88 -0.92
N CYS A 26 8.38 -2.12 -0.82
CA CYS A 26 8.09 -0.99 -1.70
C CYS A 26 7.90 0.21 -0.80
N VAL A 27 8.87 1.12 -0.82
CA VAL A 27 8.84 2.30 0.02
C VAL A 27 8.57 3.49 -0.88
N GLU A 28 7.45 4.12 -0.58
CA GLU A 28 7.08 5.40 -1.15
C GLU A 28 7.46 6.49 -0.18
N CYS A 29 8.07 7.54 -0.71
CA CYS A 29 8.18 8.80 -0.01
C CYS A 29 6.87 9.56 -0.03
N ASN A 30 5.75 8.96 0.36
CA ASN A 30 4.49 9.61 0.75
C ASN A 30 3.63 8.51 1.34
N SER A 31 2.62 8.87 2.11
CA SER A 31 1.57 7.88 2.27
C SER A 31 0.89 7.60 0.92
N PHE A 32 1.05 8.43 -0.14
CA PHE A 32 0.47 8.15 -1.47
C PHE A 32 1.21 8.37 -2.81
N ALA A 33 2.36 9.04 -2.92
CA ALA A 33 3.54 8.75 -3.79
C ALA A 33 4.65 9.85 -3.65
N VAL A 34 5.94 9.55 -3.89
CA VAL A 34 7.11 10.41 -3.52
C VAL A 34 7.02 11.83 -4.05
N ASP A 35 6.39 12.75 -3.34
CA ASP A 35 6.29 14.17 -3.72
C ASP A 35 7.66 14.85 -3.58
N CYS A 36 8.51 14.75 -4.61
CA CYS A 36 9.76 15.48 -4.67
C CYS A 36 9.49 16.87 -5.23
N TRP A 37 9.72 17.89 -4.42
CA TRP A 37 9.51 19.30 -4.78
C TRP A 37 10.81 20.08 -4.71
N ASP A 38 10.83 21.18 -5.45
CA ASP A 38 11.95 22.10 -5.40
C ASP A 38 12.05 22.78 -4.02
N GLY A 39 13.18 22.63 -3.34
CA GLY A 39 13.49 23.39 -2.13
C GLY A 39 14.01 24.79 -2.47
N ASP A 40 13.75 25.75 -1.57
CA ASP A 40 14.11 27.16 -1.74
C ASP A 40 15.64 27.38 -1.73
N ASP A 41 16.39 26.47 -1.12
CA ASP A 41 17.86 26.41 -1.10
C ASP A 41 18.45 25.68 -2.33
N GLY A 42 17.58 25.27 -3.25
CA GLY A 42 17.97 24.48 -4.43
C GLY A 42 18.18 23.00 -4.13
N GLU A 43 17.84 22.50 -2.95
CA GLU A 43 17.88 21.08 -2.60
C GLU A 43 16.49 20.42 -2.72
N PRO A 44 16.40 19.21 -3.30
CA PRO A 44 15.12 18.52 -3.42
C PRO A 44 14.58 18.14 -2.04
N ILE A 45 13.34 18.52 -1.78
CA ILE A 45 12.62 18.25 -0.54
C ILE A 45 11.47 17.27 -0.77
N ILE A 46 11.04 16.63 0.32
CA ILE A 46 9.91 15.70 0.35
C ILE A 46 8.89 16.24 1.36
N TYR A 47 7.65 16.43 0.89
CA TYR A 47 6.48 16.77 1.73
C TYR A 47 5.21 16.53 0.92
N HIS A 48 4.02 16.57 1.55
CA HIS A 48 2.78 16.44 0.80
C HIS A 48 2.39 17.78 0.15
N GLY A 49 2.43 17.82 -1.18
CA GLY A 49 2.18 19.03 -1.97
C GLY A 49 0.83 19.69 -1.63
N TRP A 50 0.80 21.02 -1.63
CA TRP A 50 -0.41 21.81 -1.34
C TRP A 50 -1.02 21.62 0.07
N THR A 51 -0.25 21.06 1.01
CA THR A 51 -0.65 20.91 2.42
C THR A 51 0.34 21.56 3.39
N LEU A 52 0.00 21.56 4.68
CA LEU A 52 0.81 22.15 5.77
C LEU A 52 1.72 21.11 6.44
N THR A 53 2.03 20.01 5.76
CA THR A 53 2.94 18.99 6.29
C THR A 53 4.37 19.51 6.36
N SER A 54 5.15 19.03 7.34
CA SER A 54 6.56 19.43 7.45
C SER A 54 7.38 18.88 6.27
N LYS A 55 8.51 19.51 6.00
CA LYS A 55 9.41 19.19 4.88
C LYS A 55 10.63 18.44 5.39
N ILE A 56 11.09 17.42 4.66
CA ILE A 56 12.34 16.72 4.92
C ILE A 56 13.22 16.69 3.66
N SER A 57 14.53 16.59 3.83
CA SER A 57 15.49 16.53 2.74
C SER A 57 15.41 15.19 2.00
N PHE A 58 15.41 15.21 0.67
CA PHE A 58 15.50 13.99 -0.14
C PHE A 58 16.82 13.25 0.14
N LYS A 59 17.92 14.01 0.24
CA LYS A 59 19.25 13.46 0.52
C LYS A 59 19.26 12.68 1.82
N ASP A 60 18.70 13.25 2.89
CA ASP A 60 18.69 12.67 4.23
C ASP A 60 17.84 11.40 4.26
N VAL A 61 16.72 11.38 3.53
CA VAL A 61 15.93 10.15 3.37
C VAL A 61 16.76 9.04 2.72
N ILE A 62 17.51 9.34 1.67
CA ILE A 62 18.34 8.34 0.98
C ILE A 62 19.52 7.89 1.86
N SER A 63 20.25 8.81 2.50
CA SER A 63 21.44 8.50 3.28
C SER A 63 21.15 7.89 4.65
N ASP A 64 20.14 8.41 5.36
CA ASP A 64 19.97 8.13 6.78
C ASP A 64 18.88 7.08 7.02
N ALA A 65 17.96 6.89 6.05
CA ALA A 65 16.91 5.87 6.14
C ALA A 65 17.04 4.76 5.09
N ILE A 66 17.09 5.09 3.79
CA ILE A 66 17.02 4.05 2.76
C ILE A 66 18.28 3.19 2.76
N LEU A 67 19.47 3.78 2.58
CA LEU A 67 20.70 3.01 2.49
C LEU A 67 20.97 2.10 3.71
N PRO A 68 20.83 2.57 4.97
CA PRO A 68 21.18 1.74 6.13
C PRO A 68 20.13 0.65 6.42
N TYR A 69 18.85 0.92 6.15
CA TYR A 69 17.74 0.08 6.59
C TYR A 69 17.08 -0.73 5.47
N ALA A 70 17.38 -0.44 4.19
CA ALA A 70 16.80 -1.13 3.03
C ALA A 70 16.86 -2.65 3.20
N PHE A 71 17.99 -3.18 3.66
CA PHE A 71 18.25 -4.62 3.73
C PHE A 71 18.41 -5.17 5.15
N GLU A 72 18.09 -4.40 6.20
CA GLU A 72 18.23 -4.84 7.60
C GLU A 72 17.32 -6.04 7.90
N ARG A 73 16.06 -5.99 7.47
CA ARG A 73 15.06 -7.03 7.75
C ARG A 73 14.95 -8.10 6.67
N SER A 74 15.32 -7.77 5.42
CA SER A 74 15.17 -8.65 4.26
C SER A 74 16.21 -8.29 3.18
N GLU A 75 16.87 -9.30 2.60
CA GLU A 75 17.85 -9.12 1.52
C GLU A 75 17.23 -8.89 0.13
N PHE A 76 15.91 -9.07 0.01
CA PHE A 76 15.19 -8.95 -1.25
C PHE A 76 15.06 -7.49 -1.70
N PRO A 77 14.83 -7.24 -3.02
CA PRO A 77 14.87 -5.91 -3.59
C PRO A 77 13.91 -4.93 -2.90
N LEU A 78 14.32 -3.67 -2.91
CA LEU A 78 13.52 -2.53 -2.48
C LEU A 78 13.10 -1.72 -3.71
N ILE A 79 11.81 -1.39 -3.83
CA ILE A 79 11.33 -0.46 -4.86
C ILE A 79 11.17 0.92 -4.23
N LEU A 80 11.79 1.94 -4.83
CA LEU A 80 11.67 3.35 -4.48
C LEU A 80 10.82 4.07 -5.53
N SER A 81 9.58 4.45 -5.18
CA SER A 81 8.59 4.96 -6.14
C SER A 81 8.50 6.50 -6.20
N ILE A 82 9.31 7.14 -7.05
CA ILE A 82 9.47 8.60 -7.20
C ILE A 82 8.28 9.29 -7.93
N GLU A 83 7.65 10.30 -7.32
CA GLU A 83 6.63 11.19 -7.91
C GLU A 83 7.19 12.62 -8.05
N ASN A 84 7.75 12.86 -9.22
CA ASN A 84 8.62 13.99 -9.41
C ASN A 84 7.85 15.30 -9.74
N HIS A 85 7.95 16.29 -8.86
CA HIS A 85 7.49 17.67 -9.08
C HIS A 85 8.63 18.70 -9.12
N CYS A 86 9.88 18.24 -9.12
CA CYS A 86 11.07 19.09 -9.18
C CYS A 86 11.30 19.67 -10.59
N GLY A 87 11.92 20.84 -10.66
CA GLY A 87 12.53 21.35 -11.88
C GLY A 87 13.77 20.55 -12.28
N LEU A 88 14.15 20.62 -13.56
CA LEU A 88 15.24 19.82 -14.15
C LEU A 88 16.55 19.83 -13.33
N LYS A 89 16.92 20.98 -12.75
CA LYS A 89 18.14 21.12 -11.94
C LYS A 89 18.10 20.28 -10.66
N GLN A 90 16.95 20.23 -9.98
CA GLN A 90 16.82 19.45 -8.76
C GLN A 90 16.56 17.97 -9.06
N GLN A 91 15.93 17.64 -10.20
CA GLN A 91 15.88 16.26 -10.70
C GLN A 91 17.27 15.69 -10.95
N ASP A 92 18.17 16.49 -11.55
CA ASP A 92 19.57 16.13 -11.73
C ASP A 92 20.27 15.86 -10.39
N LYS A 93 19.96 16.65 -9.35
CA LYS A 93 20.47 16.43 -7.99
C LYS A 93 19.91 15.14 -7.39
N MET A 94 18.62 14.85 -7.55
CA MET A 94 18.02 13.59 -7.11
C MET A 94 18.72 12.39 -7.75
N ALA A 95 18.92 12.42 -9.07
CA ALA A 95 19.65 11.39 -9.79
C ALA A 95 21.10 11.25 -9.30
N HIS A 96 21.76 12.38 -9.02
CA HIS A 96 23.10 12.40 -8.44
C HIS A 96 23.13 11.73 -7.06
N TYR A 97 22.20 12.06 -6.17
CA TYR A 97 22.10 11.45 -4.84
C TYR A 97 21.79 9.95 -4.90
N LEU A 98 20.88 9.53 -5.76
CA LEU A 98 20.60 8.11 -5.98
C LEU A 98 21.88 7.37 -6.41
N LYS A 99 22.59 7.89 -7.41
CA LYS A 99 23.80 7.23 -7.93
C LYS A 99 24.97 7.24 -6.93
N THR A 100 25.19 8.35 -6.23
CA THR A 100 26.33 8.51 -5.32
C THR A 100 26.12 7.86 -3.96
N ILE A 101 24.92 7.96 -3.38
CA ILE A 101 24.63 7.45 -2.04
C ILE A 101 24.28 5.96 -2.11
N LEU A 102 23.37 5.56 -3.01
CA LEU A 102 22.97 4.14 -3.09
C LEU A 102 24.03 3.29 -3.80
N SER A 103 24.82 3.88 -4.70
CA SER A 103 25.97 3.25 -5.34
C SER A 103 25.64 1.83 -5.84
N GLU A 104 26.37 0.81 -5.40
CA GLU A 104 26.18 -0.60 -5.79
C GLU A 104 24.79 -1.17 -5.45
N CYS A 105 24.07 -0.56 -4.49
CA CYS A 105 22.71 -0.95 -4.17
C CYS A 105 21.71 -0.46 -5.22
N LEU A 106 22.00 0.60 -5.98
CA LEU A 106 21.11 1.05 -7.04
C LEU A 106 21.16 0.08 -8.23
N TYR A 107 20.00 -0.34 -8.72
CA TYR A 107 19.90 -1.09 -9.96
C TYR A 107 19.91 -0.14 -11.15
N THR A 108 20.89 -0.28 -12.04
CA THR A 108 21.06 0.61 -13.22
C THR A 108 21.06 -0.14 -14.55
N ASP A 109 21.01 -1.48 -14.53
CA ASP A 109 21.14 -2.29 -15.74
C ASP A 109 19.91 -2.10 -16.62
N ARG A 110 20.13 -1.85 -17.92
CA ARG A 110 19.04 -1.68 -18.89
C ARG A 110 18.17 -2.94 -18.94
N VAL A 111 16.91 -2.75 -19.30
CA VAL A 111 16.01 -3.87 -19.57
C VAL A 111 16.59 -4.68 -20.72
N ASP A 112 16.79 -5.98 -20.51
CA ASP A 112 17.20 -6.92 -21.55
C ASP A 112 16.13 -6.96 -22.66
N GLU A 113 16.54 -6.67 -23.89
CA GLU A 113 15.67 -6.62 -25.07
C GLU A 113 15.04 -8.00 -25.38
N ASN A 114 15.68 -9.09 -24.94
CA ASN A 114 15.19 -10.45 -25.14
C ASN A 114 14.33 -10.95 -23.96
N ALA A 115 14.26 -10.20 -22.85
CA ALA A 115 13.47 -10.61 -21.71
C ALA A 115 11.98 -10.52 -22.02
N THR A 116 11.22 -11.51 -21.56
CA THR A 116 9.76 -11.56 -21.64
C THR A 116 9.09 -11.38 -20.28
N GLU A 117 9.87 -11.35 -19.21
CA GLU A 117 9.41 -11.31 -17.83
C GLU A 117 10.35 -10.51 -16.92
N MET A 118 9.83 -10.16 -15.74
CA MET A 118 10.57 -9.44 -14.71
C MET A 118 11.66 -10.32 -14.08
N PRO A 119 12.83 -9.76 -13.70
CA PRO A 119 13.81 -10.51 -12.94
C PRO A 119 13.24 -10.99 -11.60
N SER A 120 13.65 -12.18 -11.17
CA SER A 120 13.21 -12.73 -9.89
C SER A 120 13.70 -11.88 -8.70
N PRO A 121 12.99 -11.89 -7.55
CA PRO A 121 13.50 -11.26 -6.33
C PRO A 121 14.87 -11.78 -5.90
N PHE A 122 15.19 -13.05 -6.22
CA PHE A 122 16.48 -13.67 -5.89
C PHE A 122 17.62 -13.07 -6.71
N SER A 123 17.42 -12.83 -8.01
CA SER A 123 18.42 -12.19 -8.88
C SER A 123 18.62 -10.71 -8.56
N LEU A 124 17.64 -10.07 -7.92
CA LEU A 124 17.69 -8.66 -7.50
C LEU A 124 18.02 -8.47 -6.02
N LYS A 125 18.66 -9.47 -5.38
CA LYS A 125 19.08 -9.36 -3.98
C LYS A 125 19.94 -8.12 -3.76
N ARG A 126 19.64 -7.40 -2.68
CA ARG A 126 20.32 -6.17 -2.25
C ARG A 126 20.32 -5.05 -3.31
N LYS A 127 19.33 -5.07 -4.21
CA LYS A 127 19.14 -4.03 -5.22
C LYS A 127 17.94 -3.13 -4.90
N ILE A 128 18.08 -1.86 -5.21
CA ILE A 128 17.08 -0.81 -5.09
C ILE A 128 16.69 -0.40 -6.50
N LEU A 129 15.42 -0.61 -6.86
CA LEU A 129 14.87 -0.22 -8.16
C LEU A 129 14.12 1.10 -8.02
N VAL A 130 14.29 1.99 -8.98
CA VAL A 130 13.55 3.25 -9.03
C VAL A 130 12.34 3.09 -9.94
N LYS A 131 11.17 3.42 -9.40
CA LYS A 131 9.96 3.63 -10.20
C LYS A 131 9.76 5.11 -10.42
N ALA A 132 9.82 5.57 -11.67
CA ALA A 132 9.47 6.92 -12.08
C ALA A 132 9.01 6.93 -13.55
N LYS A 133 8.60 8.09 -14.07
CA LYS A 133 8.39 8.27 -15.51
C LYS A 133 9.75 8.21 -16.24
N ARG A 134 9.77 7.65 -17.44
CA ARG A 134 10.96 7.51 -18.29
C ARG A 134 10.77 8.29 -19.58
N LEU A 135 11.87 8.82 -20.14
CA LEU A 135 11.87 9.42 -21.46
C LEU A 135 11.80 8.30 -22.53
N PRO A 136 10.87 8.38 -23.49
CA PRO A 136 10.82 7.49 -24.63
C PRO A 136 12.17 7.41 -25.34
N SER A 137 12.69 6.21 -25.53
CA SER A 137 13.94 6.01 -26.26
C SER A 137 13.68 6.18 -27.76
N GLY A 138 14.02 7.35 -28.32
CA GLY A 138 14.00 7.59 -29.77
C GLY A 138 12.77 8.30 -30.35
N MET A 139 11.86 8.85 -29.54
CA MET A 139 10.77 9.71 -30.05
C MET A 139 11.27 11.14 -30.35
N SER A 140 10.68 11.75 -31.37
CA SER A 140 10.97 13.14 -31.72
C SER A 140 10.38 14.11 -30.70
N GLU A 141 10.98 15.29 -30.54
CA GLU A 141 10.55 16.31 -29.58
C GLU A 141 9.07 16.71 -29.75
N ASN A 142 8.52 16.57 -30.96
CA ASN A 142 7.12 16.85 -31.29
C ASN A 142 6.15 15.76 -30.80
N GLU A 143 6.54 14.48 -30.83
CA GLU A 143 5.71 13.38 -30.34
C GLU A 143 5.61 13.41 -28.81
N LEU A 144 6.71 13.78 -28.14
CA LEU A 144 6.75 14.01 -26.69
C LEU A 144 5.78 15.10 -26.25
N ILE A 145 5.67 16.17 -27.03
CA ILE A 145 4.79 17.30 -26.74
C ILE A 145 3.32 16.87 -26.87
N GLN A 146 3.00 16.05 -27.87
CA GLN A 146 1.61 15.64 -28.13
C GLN A 146 1.07 14.69 -27.06
N GLU A 147 1.88 13.74 -26.60
CA GLU A 147 1.51 12.81 -25.52
C GLU A 147 1.30 13.54 -24.17
N VAL A 148 2.09 14.58 -23.90
CA VAL A 148 1.96 15.42 -22.70
C VAL A 148 0.75 16.36 -22.78
N LEU A 149 0.39 16.85 -23.98
CA LEU A 149 -0.77 17.71 -24.19
C LEU A 149 -2.09 16.94 -23.98
N GLU A 150 -2.16 15.69 -24.45
CA GLU A 150 -3.33 14.83 -24.25
C GLU A 150 -3.55 14.51 -22.74
N GLU A 151 -2.48 14.36 -21.95
CA GLU A 151 -2.57 14.18 -20.48
C GLU A 151 -3.04 15.45 -19.71
N ASP A 152 -2.80 16.66 -20.23
CA ASP A 152 -3.20 17.91 -19.57
C ASP A 152 -4.68 18.27 -19.82
N ASP A 153 -5.20 18.00 -21.03
CA ASP A 153 -6.60 18.27 -21.37
C ASP A 153 -7.59 17.44 -20.52
N GLU A 154 -7.27 16.18 -20.20
CA GLU A 154 -8.12 15.36 -19.32
C GLU A 154 -8.07 15.77 -17.83
N ARG A 155 -6.93 16.34 -17.37
CA ARG A 155 -6.80 16.86 -16.01
C ARG A 155 -7.62 18.13 -15.81
N ASP A 156 -7.73 18.96 -16.86
CA ASP A 156 -8.48 20.21 -16.82
C ASP A 156 -10.00 20.01 -16.92
N GLU A 157 -10.48 18.95 -17.60
CA GLU A 157 -11.92 18.61 -17.60
C GLU A 157 -12.47 18.28 -16.21
N LYS A 158 -11.67 17.66 -15.33
CA LYS A 158 -12.06 17.41 -13.92
C LYS A 158 -12.05 18.67 -13.06
N ARG A 159 -11.25 19.69 -13.43
CA ARG A 159 -11.14 20.97 -12.71
C ARG A 159 -12.27 21.95 -13.02
N LYS A 160 -12.81 21.93 -14.24
CA LYS A 160 -13.87 22.86 -14.69
C LYS A 160 -15.25 22.71 -14.01
N LYS A 161 -15.45 21.73 -13.12
CA LYS A 161 -16.70 21.57 -12.35
C LYS A 161 -16.81 22.48 -11.11
N ILE A 162 -15.76 23.21 -10.75
CA ILE A 162 -15.78 24.18 -9.66
C ILE A 162 -15.22 25.49 -10.20
N THR A 163 -16.10 26.41 -10.60
CA THR A 163 -15.99 27.89 -10.56
C THR A 163 -16.82 28.47 -11.72
N THR A 164 -18.13 28.57 -11.51
CA THR A 164 -19.00 29.36 -12.38
C THR A 164 -19.15 30.76 -11.77
N VAL A 165 -18.24 31.68 -12.07
CA VAL A 165 -18.52 33.13 -11.94
C VAL A 165 -18.02 33.84 -13.20
N ARG A 166 -18.98 34.45 -13.91
CA ARG A 166 -18.84 35.20 -15.16
C ARG A 166 -18.08 36.50 -14.91
N ILE A 167 -16.94 36.72 -15.59
CA ILE A 167 -16.53 38.06 -16.03
C ILE A 167 -15.94 37.97 -17.44
N SER A 168 -16.48 38.81 -18.32
CA SER A 168 -16.09 39.03 -19.71
C SER A 168 -14.74 39.75 -19.81
N LYS A 169 -13.82 39.26 -20.67
CA LYS A 169 -12.94 40.06 -21.55
C LYS A 169 -12.11 39.15 -22.47
N ARG A 170 -12.54 39.09 -23.73
CA ARG A 170 -12.18 38.09 -24.75
C ARG A 170 -10.91 38.39 -25.56
N SER A 171 -10.01 39.26 -25.10
CA SER A 171 -8.84 39.68 -25.91
C SER A 171 -7.51 39.75 -25.18
N ILE A 172 -7.45 39.42 -23.88
CA ILE A 172 -6.20 39.38 -23.09
C ILE A 172 -5.75 37.92 -22.82
N ILE A 173 -6.69 36.97 -22.84
CA ILE A 173 -6.43 35.55 -22.53
C ILE A 173 -5.53 34.89 -23.59
N HIS A 174 -5.57 35.31 -24.86
CA HIS A 174 -4.81 34.62 -25.91
C HIS A 174 -3.29 34.89 -25.87
N HIS A 175 -2.82 36.00 -25.28
CA HIS A 175 -1.37 36.25 -25.14
C HIS A 175 -0.80 35.81 -23.78
N LEU A 176 -1.60 35.82 -22.72
CA LEU A 176 -1.21 35.24 -21.43
C LEU A 176 -1.29 33.69 -21.43
N SER A 177 -2.17 33.10 -22.23
CA SER A 177 -2.25 31.64 -22.42
C SER A 177 -0.97 31.09 -23.04
N VAL A 178 -0.42 31.74 -24.06
CA VAL A 178 0.78 31.25 -24.76
C VAL A 178 2.05 31.39 -23.90
N THR A 179 2.14 32.42 -23.05
CA THR A 179 3.30 32.59 -22.14
C THR A 179 3.22 31.71 -20.88
N HIS A 180 2.02 31.36 -20.39
CA HIS A 180 1.87 30.37 -19.32
C HIS A 180 1.95 28.91 -19.80
N HIS A 181 1.55 28.60 -21.03
CA HIS A 181 1.67 27.22 -21.56
C HIS A 181 3.12 26.76 -21.76
N GLN A 182 4.06 27.70 -21.89
CA GLN A 182 5.48 27.36 -21.96
C GLN A 182 6.08 27.01 -20.59
N MET A 183 5.37 27.25 -19.48
CA MET A 183 5.87 27.05 -18.11
C MET A 183 5.36 25.77 -17.40
N SER A 184 4.55 24.91 -18.03
CA SER A 184 4.02 23.69 -17.36
C SER A 184 4.34 22.35 -18.01
N LEU A 185 5.12 22.30 -19.09
CA LEU A 185 5.70 21.02 -19.54
C LEU A 185 6.73 20.58 -18.48
N GLN A 186 6.33 19.70 -17.56
CA GLN A 186 7.24 19.05 -16.61
C GLN A 186 8.26 18.23 -17.40
N LYS A 187 9.34 18.87 -17.84
CA LYS A 187 10.44 18.20 -18.53
C LYS A 187 11.08 17.21 -17.55
N ILE A 188 11.15 15.94 -17.96
CA ILE A 188 11.86 14.89 -17.22
C ILE A 188 13.36 15.01 -17.53
N SER A 189 14.20 14.95 -16.50
CA SER A 189 15.65 14.90 -16.64
C SER A 189 16.07 13.55 -17.20
N GLN A 190 16.94 13.56 -18.22
CA GLN A 190 17.59 12.35 -18.72
C GLN A 190 18.32 11.59 -17.60
N LYS A 191 18.97 12.29 -16.67
CA LYS A 191 19.73 11.64 -15.59
C LYS A 191 18.83 10.85 -14.64
N LEU A 192 17.63 11.36 -14.37
CA LEU A 192 16.64 10.68 -13.54
C LEU A 192 15.95 9.55 -14.31
N SER A 193 15.64 9.80 -15.59
CA SER A 193 15.11 8.77 -16.51
C SER A 193 16.04 7.56 -16.63
N ASP A 194 17.37 7.78 -16.65
CA ASP A 194 18.38 6.72 -16.74
C ASP A 194 18.44 5.83 -15.48
N CYS A 195 17.82 6.23 -14.37
CA CYS A 195 17.70 5.41 -13.17
C CYS A 195 16.48 4.47 -13.20
N VAL A 196 15.59 4.60 -14.20
CA VAL A 196 14.36 3.81 -14.33
C VAL A 196 14.58 2.70 -15.35
N ASN A 197 14.38 1.45 -14.90
CA ASN A 197 14.63 0.26 -15.71
C ASN A 197 13.37 -0.62 -15.78
N TYR A 198 13.21 -1.54 -14.82
CA TYR A 198 12.15 -2.55 -14.83
C TYR A 198 10.82 -2.11 -14.20
N ILE A 199 10.73 -0.88 -13.66
CA ILE A 199 9.52 -0.36 -13.01
C ILE A 199 9.15 1.01 -13.61
N GLU A 200 8.90 1.03 -14.91
CA GLU A 200 8.52 2.23 -15.64
C GLU A 200 7.08 2.63 -15.33
N ALA A 201 6.87 3.86 -14.83
CA ALA A 201 5.53 4.34 -14.50
C ALA A 201 4.80 4.79 -15.78
N VAL A 202 3.69 4.12 -16.12
CA VAL A 202 2.87 4.44 -17.30
C VAL A 202 1.40 4.70 -16.93
N HIS A 203 0.71 5.47 -17.77
CA HIS A 203 -0.74 5.62 -17.66
C HIS A 203 -1.45 4.28 -17.91
N PHE A 204 -2.62 4.09 -17.31
CA PHE A 204 -3.47 2.93 -17.61
C PHE A 204 -4.68 3.38 -18.42
N ASP A 205 -4.68 3.03 -19.70
CA ASP A 205 -5.81 3.25 -20.60
C ASP A 205 -6.91 2.21 -20.34
N ASN A 206 -6.66 0.97 -20.74
CA ASN A 206 -7.56 -0.17 -20.58
C ASN A 206 -6.79 -1.50 -20.68
N PHE A 207 -7.47 -2.60 -20.37
CA PHE A 207 -6.85 -3.93 -20.36
C PHE A 207 -6.45 -4.43 -21.76
N ASP A 208 -7.20 -4.09 -22.81
CA ASP A 208 -6.89 -4.53 -24.19
C ASP A 208 -5.64 -3.82 -24.74
N TYR A 209 -5.50 -2.52 -24.46
CA TYR A 209 -4.30 -1.75 -24.78
C TYR A 209 -3.10 -2.31 -24.01
N SER A 210 -3.24 -2.55 -22.72
CA SER A 210 -2.16 -3.13 -21.92
C SER A 210 -1.78 -4.54 -22.38
N GLU A 211 -2.73 -5.31 -22.88
CA GLU A 211 -2.46 -6.65 -23.38
C GLU A 211 -1.67 -6.65 -24.69
N SER A 212 -1.92 -5.67 -25.56
CA SER A 212 -1.29 -5.55 -26.88
C SER A 212 0.01 -4.74 -26.88
N GLN A 213 0.07 -3.64 -26.12
CA GLN A 213 1.20 -2.69 -26.11
C GLN A 213 1.99 -2.72 -24.80
N GLY A 214 1.38 -3.16 -23.69
CA GLY A 214 2.00 -3.18 -22.38
C GLY A 214 3.24 -4.08 -22.33
N LYS A 215 4.32 -3.55 -21.77
CA LYS A 215 5.56 -4.30 -21.53
C LYS A 215 5.60 -4.78 -20.09
N PHE A 216 6.27 -5.91 -19.84
CA PHE A 216 6.35 -6.49 -18.49
C PHE A 216 7.02 -5.55 -17.46
N TYR A 217 7.84 -4.60 -17.93
CA TYR A 217 8.47 -3.56 -17.10
C TYR A 217 7.63 -2.29 -16.93
N HIS A 218 6.45 -2.20 -17.57
CA HIS A 218 5.50 -1.12 -17.35
C HIS A 218 4.66 -1.40 -16.09
N MET A 219 4.52 -0.40 -15.22
CA MET A 219 3.71 -0.47 -14.01
C MET A 219 2.71 0.69 -13.95
N SER A 220 1.42 0.36 -13.84
CA SER A 220 0.35 1.34 -13.69
C SER A 220 -0.08 1.52 -12.23
N SER A 221 -0.53 2.73 -11.89
CA SER A 221 -1.04 3.06 -10.55
C SER A 221 -2.54 3.34 -10.58
N PHE A 222 -3.28 2.76 -9.62
CA PHE A 222 -4.74 2.85 -9.53
C PHE A 222 -5.14 3.42 -8.17
N GLY A 223 -5.86 4.54 -8.17
CA GLY A 223 -6.49 5.05 -6.96
C GLY A 223 -7.61 4.13 -6.49
N GLU A 224 -7.82 4.03 -5.18
CA GLU A 224 -8.77 3.12 -4.52
C GLU A 224 -10.14 3.06 -5.22
N SER A 225 -10.79 4.19 -5.48
CA SER A 225 -12.11 4.18 -6.13
C SER A 225 -12.10 3.69 -7.58
N LYS A 226 -10.98 3.81 -8.31
CA LYS A 226 -10.82 3.21 -9.65
C LYS A 226 -10.61 1.70 -9.48
N ALA A 227 -9.73 1.30 -8.57
CA ALA A 227 -9.44 -0.12 -8.31
C ALA A 227 -10.66 -0.89 -7.80
N GLU A 228 -11.45 -0.32 -6.89
CA GLU A 228 -12.70 -0.91 -6.38
C GLU A 228 -13.68 -1.20 -7.52
N LYS A 229 -13.92 -0.24 -8.41
CA LYS A 229 -14.78 -0.44 -9.60
C LYS A 229 -14.26 -1.54 -10.53
N LEU A 230 -12.95 -1.64 -10.70
CA LEU A 230 -12.34 -2.66 -11.56
C LEU A 230 -12.47 -4.08 -10.97
N VAL A 231 -12.60 -4.21 -9.64
CA VAL A 231 -12.76 -5.51 -8.98
C VAL A 231 -14.21 -5.83 -8.60
N GLU A 232 -15.14 -4.88 -8.76
CA GLU A 232 -16.57 -5.10 -8.55
C GLU A 232 -17.20 -5.97 -9.65
N ASP A 233 -16.79 -5.75 -10.91
CA ASP A 233 -17.25 -6.57 -12.04
C ASP A 233 -16.34 -7.79 -12.23
N VAL A 234 -16.94 -8.98 -12.31
CA VAL A 234 -16.23 -10.26 -12.35
C VAL A 234 -15.38 -10.43 -13.62
N GLU A 235 -15.85 -9.94 -14.77
CA GLU A 235 -15.13 -10.05 -16.03
C GLU A 235 -13.94 -9.08 -16.06
N ILE A 236 -14.16 -7.85 -15.61
CA ILE A 236 -13.11 -6.84 -15.47
C ILE A 236 -12.06 -7.28 -14.43
N ALA A 237 -12.49 -7.86 -13.30
CA ALA A 237 -11.59 -8.41 -12.29
C ALA A 237 -10.71 -9.54 -12.87
N ARG A 238 -11.26 -10.36 -13.78
CA ARG A 238 -10.48 -11.41 -14.47
C ARG A 238 -9.46 -10.82 -15.44
N GLN A 239 -9.82 -9.76 -16.18
CA GLN A 239 -8.88 -9.02 -17.01
C GLN A 239 -7.78 -8.39 -16.15
N PHE A 240 -8.12 -7.84 -14.99
CA PHE A 240 -7.15 -7.28 -14.06
C PHE A 240 -6.21 -8.35 -13.48
N ALA A 241 -6.72 -9.55 -13.18
CA ALA A 241 -5.89 -10.69 -12.80
C ALA A 241 -4.91 -11.07 -13.93
N ARG A 242 -5.35 -11.11 -15.19
CA ARG A 242 -4.49 -11.37 -16.36
C ARG A 242 -3.43 -10.30 -16.58
N TYR A 243 -3.77 -9.03 -16.37
CA TYR A 243 -2.82 -7.92 -16.36
C TYR A 243 -1.72 -8.16 -15.30
N ASN A 244 -2.11 -8.49 -14.07
CA ASN A 244 -1.19 -8.67 -12.93
C ASN A 244 -0.29 -9.92 -13.02
N ILE A 245 -0.55 -10.84 -13.95
CA ILE A 245 0.37 -11.96 -14.24
C ILE A 245 1.61 -11.48 -15.00
N ARG A 246 1.48 -10.42 -15.80
CA ARG A 246 2.54 -9.93 -16.70
C ARG A 246 3.17 -8.63 -16.22
N GLN A 247 2.37 -7.77 -15.60
CA GLN A 247 2.75 -6.41 -15.22
C GLN A 247 2.46 -6.17 -13.74
N LEU A 248 3.22 -5.26 -13.13
CA LEU A 248 2.94 -4.82 -11.77
C LEU A 248 1.79 -3.80 -11.77
N SER A 249 0.90 -3.90 -10.78
CA SER A 249 -0.01 -2.82 -10.42
C SER A 249 0.32 -2.25 -9.06
N ARG A 250 0.11 -0.95 -8.91
CA ARG A 250 0.14 -0.28 -7.62
C ARG A 250 -1.26 0.22 -7.28
N ILE A 251 -1.78 -0.13 -6.10
CA ILE A 251 -3.09 0.33 -5.60
C ILE A 251 -2.88 1.19 -4.37
N TYR A 252 -3.60 2.30 -4.29
CA TYR A 252 -3.32 3.33 -3.30
C TYR A 252 -4.61 4.04 -2.83
N PRO A 253 -4.82 4.23 -1.50
CA PRO A 253 -5.97 4.93 -0.93
C PRO A 253 -6.38 6.23 -1.60
N GLY A 254 -7.70 6.44 -1.62
CA GLY A 254 -8.28 7.65 -2.20
C GLY A 254 -8.06 8.89 -1.33
N ALA A 255 -7.99 10.07 -1.97
CA ALA A 255 -7.77 11.37 -1.32
C ALA A 255 -8.81 11.76 -0.24
N LYS A 256 -9.94 11.04 -0.16
CA LYS A 256 -10.96 11.22 0.89
C LYS A 256 -10.51 10.71 2.26
N ARG A 257 -9.47 9.87 2.33
CA ARG A 257 -8.90 9.30 3.57
C ARG A 257 -7.86 10.25 4.19
N GLN A 258 -8.31 11.44 4.56
CA GLN A 258 -7.45 12.48 5.17
C GLN A 258 -6.91 12.10 6.56
N ASP A 259 -7.50 11.08 7.19
CA ASP A 259 -7.12 10.51 8.49
C ASP A 259 -6.03 9.44 8.42
N SER A 260 -5.48 9.15 7.23
CA SER A 260 -4.50 8.08 7.00
C SER A 260 -5.06 6.66 7.26
N SER A 261 -6.38 6.46 7.16
CA SER A 261 -6.99 5.12 7.24
C SER A 261 -6.54 4.22 6.08
N ASN A 262 -6.21 2.96 6.40
CA ASN A 262 -5.70 2.01 5.41
C ASN A 262 -6.78 1.43 4.49
N LEU A 263 -6.38 1.11 3.24
CA LEU A 263 -7.18 0.28 2.34
C LEU A 263 -7.40 -1.12 2.94
N LYS A 264 -8.43 -1.82 2.46
CA LYS A 264 -8.51 -3.28 2.64
C LYS A 264 -7.67 -3.90 1.51
N PRO A 265 -6.50 -4.50 1.78
CA PRO A 265 -5.65 -5.05 0.71
C PRO A 265 -6.24 -6.32 0.11
N ILE A 266 -7.09 -6.96 0.90
CA ILE A 266 -7.61 -8.29 0.66
C ILE A 266 -8.36 -8.41 -0.68
N PRO A 267 -9.37 -7.58 -1.06
CA PRO A 267 -10.10 -7.72 -2.33
C PRO A 267 -9.21 -7.93 -3.56
N PHE A 268 -8.01 -7.34 -3.57
CA PHE A 268 -7.04 -7.42 -4.66
C PHE A 268 -6.22 -8.73 -4.70
N TRP A 269 -6.26 -9.51 -3.63
CA TRP A 269 -5.42 -10.69 -3.47
C TRP A 269 -6.10 -12.01 -3.85
N ASN A 270 -7.32 -12.11 -4.39
CA ASN A 270 -8.23 -13.25 -4.12
C ASN A 270 -8.73 -14.23 -5.26
N THR A 271 -7.90 -15.01 -5.96
CA THR A 271 -8.20 -16.14 -6.89
C THR A 271 -8.10 -17.68 -6.44
N GLY A 272 -8.88 -18.25 -5.48
CA GLY A 272 -9.38 -19.70 -5.35
C GLY A 272 -8.91 -20.72 -4.23
N CYS A 273 -9.49 -21.94 -3.90
CA CYS A 273 -10.79 -22.41 -3.20
C CYS A 273 -10.66 -23.62 -2.17
N GLN A 274 -11.32 -23.72 -0.94
CA GLN A 274 -11.45 -24.82 0.14
C GLN A 274 -12.00 -24.37 1.56
N ILE A 275 -12.70 -25.25 2.32
CA ILE A 275 -13.49 -25.05 3.60
C ILE A 275 -12.72 -25.18 4.95
N VAL A 276 -13.14 -24.47 6.03
CA VAL A 276 -12.50 -24.51 7.38
C VAL A 276 -13.47 -24.47 8.59
N CYS A 277 -13.21 -25.26 9.64
CA CYS A 277 -13.93 -25.28 10.93
C CYS A 277 -13.01 -24.95 12.13
N ILE A 278 -13.47 -24.11 13.06
CA ILE A 278 -12.66 -23.63 14.20
C ILE A 278 -13.48 -23.61 15.49
N GLN A 279 -12.88 -24.08 16.57
CA GLN A 279 -13.40 -24.00 17.92
C GLN A 279 -12.46 -23.20 18.81
N ILE A 280 -12.99 -22.21 19.54
CA ILE A 280 -12.23 -21.46 20.55
C ILE A 280 -12.50 -22.09 21.91
N LEU A 281 -11.44 -22.37 22.68
CA LEU A 281 -11.56 -23.09 23.95
C LEU A 281 -11.34 -22.16 25.14
N SER A 282 -10.23 -21.42 25.15
CA SER A 282 -9.88 -20.53 26.26
C SER A 282 -8.87 -19.46 25.85
N GLY A 283 -8.70 -18.43 26.68
CA GLY A 283 -7.63 -17.44 26.58
C GLY A 283 -6.69 -17.52 27.77
N GLN A 284 -5.51 -16.93 27.63
CA GLN A 284 -4.51 -16.83 28.69
C GLN A 284 -3.94 -15.41 28.70
N HIS A 285 -3.89 -14.77 29.87
CA HIS A 285 -3.20 -13.49 30.10
C HIS A 285 -3.57 -12.39 29.09
N ILE A 286 -4.86 -12.21 28.81
CA ILE A 286 -5.34 -11.18 27.88
C ILE A 286 -5.06 -9.81 28.50
N PRO A 287 -4.39 -8.88 27.78
CA PRO A 287 -4.01 -7.60 28.34
C PRO A 287 -5.24 -6.72 28.56
N ARG A 288 -5.16 -5.90 29.60
CA ARG A 288 -6.12 -4.83 29.89
C ARG A 288 -5.79 -3.57 29.07
N PRO A 289 -6.78 -2.76 28.68
CA PRO A 289 -6.53 -1.43 28.12
C PRO A 289 -5.71 -0.54 29.08
N ASP A 290 -4.84 0.30 28.52
CA ASP A 290 -3.95 1.17 29.31
C ASP A 290 -4.68 2.26 30.12
N HIS A 291 -5.94 2.57 29.78
CA HIS A 291 -6.71 3.67 30.35
C HIS A 291 -7.76 3.24 31.38
N GLU A 292 -7.87 1.94 31.67
CA GLU A 292 -8.79 1.44 32.70
C GLU A 292 -8.22 1.61 34.12
N MET A 293 -9.10 1.93 35.07
CA MET A 293 -8.72 2.16 36.46
C MET A 293 -8.18 0.88 37.09
N GLU A 294 -7.27 1.02 38.05
CA GLU A 294 -6.73 -0.11 38.82
C GLU A 294 -7.88 -0.84 39.56
N GLY A 295 -8.14 -2.09 39.18
CA GLY A 295 -9.25 -2.89 39.70
C GLY A 295 -10.34 -3.25 38.69
N ASP A 296 -10.40 -2.58 37.53
CA ASP A 296 -11.29 -2.98 36.44
C ASP A 296 -10.79 -4.26 35.78
N ILE A 297 -11.68 -5.25 35.67
CA ILE A 297 -11.40 -6.55 35.06
C ILE A 297 -12.17 -6.64 33.76
N ILE A 298 -11.47 -6.95 32.68
CA ILE A 298 -12.05 -7.09 31.35
C ILE A 298 -13.08 -8.23 31.27
N ASP A 299 -14.05 -8.03 30.38
CA ASP A 299 -15.09 -8.96 29.96
C ASP A 299 -14.78 -9.53 28.55
N PRO A 300 -13.75 -10.38 28.37
CA PRO A 300 -13.25 -10.70 27.05
C PRO A 300 -14.17 -11.60 26.26
N TYR A 301 -14.27 -11.30 24.97
CA TYR A 301 -14.84 -12.17 23.95
C TYR A 301 -13.98 -12.17 22.68
N VAL A 302 -14.10 -13.21 21.87
CA VAL A 302 -13.31 -13.36 20.64
C VAL A 302 -14.22 -13.28 19.42
N LYS A 303 -13.86 -12.40 18.48
CA LYS A 303 -14.40 -12.40 17.11
C LYS A 303 -13.48 -13.20 16.22
N VAL A 304 -14.05 -14.11 15.45
CA VAL A 304 -13.33 -14.87 14.42
C VAL A 304 -13.96 -14.57 13.08
N ARG A 305 -13.15 -14.29 12.07
CA ARG A 305 -13.67 -14.04 10.73
C ARG A 305 -12.68 -14.43 9.66
N ILE A 306 -13.24 -14.84 8.53
CA ILE A 306 -12.48 -14.99 7.30
C ILE A 306 -12.34 -13.62 6.64
N ARG A 307 -11.11 -13.36 6.23
CA ARG A 307 -10.66 -12.18 5.52
C ARG A 307 -10.08 -12.67 4.20
N GLY A 308 -10.71 -12.41 3.07
CA GLY A 308 -10.26 -12.98 1.81
C GLY A 308 -11.12 -12.48 0.66
N HIS A 309 -11.41 -13.34 -0.30
CA HIS A 309 -12.29 -13.01 -1.42
C HIS A 309 -13.61 -12.41 -0.95
N HIS A 310 -14.22 -11.53 -1.75
CA HIS A 310 -15.52 -10.97 -1.39
C HIS A 310 -16.57 -12.09 -1.20
N LEU A 311 -16.46 -13.19 -1.95
CA LEU A 311 -17.28 -14.40 -1.77
C LEU A 311 -17.04 -15.10 -0.43
N ASP A 312 -15.90 -14.89 0.21
CA ASP A 312 -15.58 -15.45 1.53
C ASP A 312 -15.91 -14.49 2.67
N GLN A 313 -16.15 -13.20 2.39
CA GLN A 313 -16.44 -12.19 3.41
C GLN A 313 -17.94 -12.12 3.76
N THR A 314 -18.63 -13.26 3.70
CA THR A 314 -20.06 -13.39 3.99
C THR A 314 -20.39 -13.20 5.47
N TYR A 315 -21.69 -13.10 5.79
CA TYR A 315 -22.15 -13.09 7.17
C TYR A 315 -21.96 -14.44 7.87
N LEU A 316 -21.91 -15.54 7.10
CA LEU A 316 -21.65 -16.90 7.59
C LEU A 316 -20.19 -17.08 8.00
N ASN A 317 -19.27 -16.38 7.33
CA ASN A 317 -17.83 -16.47 7.59
C ASN A 317 -17.32 -15.52 8.69
N LYS A 318 -18.19 -15.22 9.65
CA LYS A 318 -17.93 -14.35 10.81
C LYS A 318 -18.63 -14.94 12.02
N GLY A 319 -17.92 -15.05 13.13
CA GLY A 319 -18.42 -15.55 14.39
C GLY A 319 -17.93 -14.70 15.57
N LYS A 320 -18.64 -14.78 16.68
CA LYS A 320 -18.20 -14.22 17.96
C LYS A 320 -18.55 -15.17 19.10
N THR A 321 -17.70 -15.24 20.10
CA THR A 321 -18.02 -15.91 21.37
C THR A 321 -18.94 -15.05 22.21
N GLU A 322 -19.53 -15.63 23.25
CA GLU A 322 -20.03 -14.86 24.39
C GLU A 322 -18.85 -14.21 25.14
N HIS A 323 -19.15 -13.15 25.89
CA HIS A 323 -18.17 -12.54 26.78
C HIS A 323 -18.09 -13.34 28.08
N VAL A 324 -16.88 -13.41 28.66
CA VAL A 324 -16.68 -13.99 29.98
C VAL A 324 -16.54 -12.85 30.97
N HIS A 325 -17.45 -12.78 31.93
CA HIS A 325 -17.48 -11.69 32.90
C HIS A 325 -16.26 -11.70 33.84
N ASN A 326 -15.59 -10.56 33.98
CA ASN A 326 -14.47 -10.27 34.88
C ASN A 326 -13.39 -11.37 34.85
N ASN A 327 -12.93 -11.76 33.66
CA ASN A 327 -11.86 -12.76 33.55
C ASN A 327 -10.96 -12.56 32.32
N GLY A 328 -9.94 -11.72 32.45
CA GLY A 328 -8.84 -11.61 31.48
C GLY A 328 -7.72 -12.65 31.64
N PHE A 329 -7.63 -13.31 32.81
CA PHE A 329 -6.51 -14.17 33.14
C PHE A 329 -6.58 -15.54 32.46
N ASN A 330 -7.75 -16.19 32.51
CA ASN A 330 -7.99 -17.52 31.95
C ASN A 330 -9.45 -17.74 31.48
N PRO A 331 -10.03 -16.87 30.65
CA PRO A 331 -11.42 -17.03 30.20
C PRO A 331 -11.59 -18.34 29.43
N VAL A 332 -12.74 -19.00 29.62
CA VAL A 332 -13.09 -20.26 28.95
C VAL A 332 -14.41 -20.10 28.21
N TRP A 333 -14.40 -20.40 26.90
CA TRP A 333 -15.58 -20.27 26.03
C TRP A 333 -16.07 -21.67 25.61
N ARG A 334 -16.85 -22.33 26.50
CA ARG A 334 -17.15 -23.78 26.40
C ARG A 334 -18.02 -24.18 25.19
N SER A 335 -18.69 -23.25 24.51
CA SER A 335 -19.63 -23.53 23.41
C SER A 335 -19.34 -22.76 22.12
N ALA A 336 -18.10 -22.26 21.95
CA ALA A 336 -17.73 -21.42 20.81
C ALA A 336 -17.23 -22.25 19.61
N PHE A 337 -18.17 -22.80 18.83
CA PHE A 337 -17.91 -23.48 17.56
C PHE A 337 -18.27 -22.60 16.37
N PHE A 338 -17.35 -22.49 15.40
CA PHE A 338 -17.54 -21.71 14.19
C PHE A 338 -17.18 -22.56 12.97
N GLU A 339 -18.08 -22.59 11.99
CA GLU A 339 -17.86 -23.23 10.71
C GLU A 339 -17.86 -22.18 9.61
N PHE A 340 -16.84 -22.21 8.77
CA PHE A 340 -16.64 -21.24 7.71
C PHE A 340 -16.54 -21.94 6.36
N LEU A 341 -17.46 -21.60 5.47
CA LEU A 341 -17.41 -22.03 4.08
C LEU A 341 -16.50 -21.08 3.31
N VAL A 342 -15.24 -21.46 3.16
CA VAL A 342 -14.26 -20.64 2.46
C VAL A 342 -14.18 -21.09 1.00
N MET A 343 -14.71 -20.24 0.14
CA MET A 343 -14.67 -20.43 -1.30
C MET A 343 -13.29 -20.14 -1.87
N ILE A 344 -12.37 -19.38 -1.23
CA ILE A 344 -11.05 -18.96 -1.75
C ILE A 344 -9.95 -18.90 -0.63
N PRO A 345 -9.45 -20.04 -0.11
CA PRO A 345 -8.57 -20.21 1.02
C PRO A 345 -7.11 -19.88 0.73
N ASN A 346 -6.65 -19.96 -0.54
CA ASN A 346 -5.28 -19.56 -0.86
C ASN A 346 -5.03 -18.09 -0.48
N LEU A 347 -6.11 -17.32 -0.38
CA LEU A 347 -6.12 -15.87 -0.27
C LEU A 347 -7.02 -15.42 0.88
N ALA A 348 -7.59 -16.40 1.59
CA ALA A 348 -8.20 -16.20 2.87
C ALA A 348 -7.13 -16.13 3.96
N PHE A 349 -7.42 -15.30 4.93
CA PHE A 349 -6.76 -15.13 6.19
C PHE A 349 -7.79 -15.38 7.27
N LEU A 350 -7.37 -16.10 8.29
CA LEU A 350 -8.15 -16.31 9.49
C LEU A 350 -7.75 -15.25 10.52
N GLU A 351 -8.67 -14.34 10.84
CA GLU A 351 -8.46 -13.31 11.85
C GLU A 351 -9.19 -13.68 13.14
N PHE A 352 -8.43 -13.72 14.23
CA PHE A 352 -8.92 -13.71 15.60
C PHE A 352 -8.76 -12.31 16.17
N ARG A 353 -9.81 -11.77 16.79
CA ARG A 353 -9.76 -10.47 17.45
C ARG A 353 -10.39 -10.59 18.83
N VAL A 354 -9.59 -10.34 19.85
CA VAL A 354 -10.03 -10.32 21.25
C VAL A 354 -10.50 -8.91 21.57
N LYS A 355 -11.67 -8.82 22.18
CA LYS A 355 -12.32 -7.55 22.51
C LYS A 355 -12.81 -7.58 23.94
N ASP A 356 -12.81 -6.41 24.57
CA ASP A 356 -13.48 -6.20 25.85
C ASP A 356 -14.93 -5.79 25.62
N HIS A 357 -15.86 -6.37 26.38
CA HIS A 357 -17.27 -6.04 26.30
C HIS A 357 -17.63 -4.92 27.29
N SER A 358 -18.17 -3.81 26.77
CA SER A 358 -18.63 -2.71 27.61
C SER A 358 -20.16 -2.63 27.61
N LYS A 359 -20.77 -2.58 28.81
CA LYS A 359 -22.23 -2.42 28.97
C LYS A 359 -22.74 -1.03 28.58
N SER A 360 -21.88 -0.02 28.63
CA SER A 360 -22.24 1.40 28.45
C SER A 360 -21.44 2.12 27.36
N GLY A 361 -20.52 1.42 26.69
CA GLY A 361 -19.61 1.98 25.70
C GLY A 361 -19.43 1.11 24.46
N LYS A 362 -18.47 1.49 23.63
CA LYS A 362 -18.07 0.70 22.45
C LYS A 362 -17.02 -0.31 22.87
N ASP A 363 -17.28 -1.59 22.61
CA ASP A 363 -16.31 -2.66 22.84
C ASP A 363 -14.91 -2.33 22.25
N GLU A 364 -13.89 -2.41 23.08
CA GLU A 364 -12.50 -2.13 22.70
C GLU A 364 -11.82 -3.35 22.08
N SER A 365 -10.84 -3.16 21.19
CA SER A 365 -10.03 -4.28 20.67
C SER A 365 -8.76 -4.40 21.49
N LEU A 366 -8.59 -5.51 22.20
CA LEU A 366 -7.44 -5.76 23.07
C LEU A 366 -6.28 -6.38 22.30
N ALA A 367 -6.59 -7.32 21.41
CA ALA A 367 -5.58 -8.03 20.65
C ALA A 367 -6.11 -8.55 19.31
N VAL A 368 -5.19 -8.84 18.40
CA VAL A 368 -5.46 -9.45 17.10
C VAL A 368 -4.45 -10.55 16.83
N PHE A 369 -4.86 -11.56 16.07
CA PHE A 369 -3.96 -12.49 15.41
C PHE A 369 -4.55 -12.79 14.03
N CYS A 370 -3.72 -12.71 12.99
CA CYS A 370 -4.15 -12.94 11.62
C CYS A 370 -3.16 -13.87 10.93
N VAL A 371 -3.66 -14.95 10.34
CA VAL A 371 -2.81 -15.97 9.69
C VAL A 371 -3.37 -16.34 8.32
N PRO A 372 -2.54 -16.47 7.27
CA PRO A 372 -2.99 -17.03 6.00
C PRO A 372 -3.59 -18.42 6.22
N LEU A 373 -4.76 -18.70 5.64
CA LEU A 373 -5.48 -19.94 5.90
C LEU A 373 -4.65 -21.18 5.53
N ARG A 374 -3.86 -21.08 4.45
CA ARG A 374 -2.89 -22.11 4.03
C ARG A 374 -1.80 -22.45 5.05
N MET A 375 -1.53 -21.55 6.01
CA MET A 375 -0.53 -21.74 7.06
C MET A 375 -1.17 -22.24 8.37
N VAL A 376 -2.51 -22.34 8.43
CA VAL A 376 -3.21 -22.83 9.62
C VAL A 376 -2.97 -24.32 9.77
N GLN A 377 -2.54 -24.70 10.98
CA GLN A 377 -2.32 -26.09 11.35
C GLN A 377 -3.53 -26.62 12.14
N GLU A 378 -4.06 -27.78 11.74
CA GLU A 378 -5.17 -28.46 12.43
C GLU A 378 -4.80 -28.97 13.83
N GLY A 379 -5.79 -29.31 14.65
CA GLY A 379 -5.63 -29.81 16.01
C GLY A 379 -5.64 -28.70 17.07
N TYR A 380 -5.21 -29.03 18.28
CA TYR A 380 -5.10 -28.07 19.38
C TYR A 380 -3.91 -27.14 19.18
N ARG A 381 -4.14 -25.83 19.22
CA ARG A 381 -3.13 -24.79 18.97
C ARG A 381 -3.23 -23.69 20.00
N CYS A 382 -2.07 -23.17 20.40
CA CYS A 382 -1.96 -21.98 21.21
C CYS A 382 -1.57 -20.82 20.28
N ILE A 383 -2.50 -19.90 20.06
CA ILE A 383 -2.33 -18.74 19.19
C ILE A 383 -1.75 -17.60 20.02
N PRO A 384 -0.56 -17.08 19.69
CA PRO A 384 -0.04 -15.89 20.35
C PRO A 384 -0.89 -14.68 19.95
N LEU A 385 -1.17 -13.80 20.91
CA LEU A 385 -1.87 -12.55 20.66
C LEU A 385 -0.88 -11.43 20.34
N GLU A 386 -1.28 -10.53 19.45
CA GLU A 386 -0.53 -9.33 19.07
C GLU A 386 -1.39 -8.08 19.33
N ASP A 387 -0.74 -6.95 19.60
CA ASP A 387 -1.43 -5.67 19.63
C ASP A 387 -1.83 -5.23 18.20
N LEU A 388 -2.55 -4.10 18.10
CA LEU A 388 -2.99 -3.59 16.81
C LEU A 388 -1.83 -3.08 15.91
N ALA A 389 -0.62 -2.95 16.46
CA ALA A 389 0.60 -2.59 15.74
C ALA A 389 1.44 -3.83 15.33
N GLY A 390 0.99 -5.04 15.65
CA GLY A 390 1.67 -6.30 15.34
C GLY A 390 2.79 -6.69 16.32
N LYS A 391 2.87 -6.04 17.49
CA LYS A 391 3.81 -6.44 18.55
C LYS A 391 3.22 -7.60 19.35
N ARG A 392 4.02 -8.65 19.56
CA ARG A 392 3.63 -9.83 20.34
C ARG A 392 3.37 -9.47 21.80
N LEU A 393 2.17 -9.80 22.28
CA LEU A 393 1.74 -9.65 23.66
C LEU A 393 2.11 -10.92 24.42
N THR A 394 3.29 -10.98 25.04
CA THR A 394 3.71 -12.17 25.80
C THR A 394 3.33 -11.98 27.27
N PRO A 395 2.70 -12.97 27.95
CA PRO A 395 2.39 -14.34 27.51
C PRO A 395 0.96 -14.55 26.95
N ALA A 396 0.31 -13.49 26.46
CA ALA A 396 -1.08 -13.52 26.02
C ALA A 396 -1.32 -14.50 24.85
N SER A 397 -2.31 -15.37 24.98
CA SER A 397 -2.63 -16.37 23.96
C SER A 397 -4.09 -16.86 23.98
N LEU A 398 -4.49 -17.53 22.90
CA LEU A 398 -5.76 -18.25 22.79
C LEU A 398 -5.49 -19.74 22.55
N LEU A 399 -6.13 -20.60 23.33
CA LEU A 399 -6.22 -22.02 23.05
C LEU A 399 -7.42 -22.27 22.13
N VAL A 400 -7.13 -22.85 20.97
CA VAL A 400 -8.13 -23.19 19.95
C VAL A 400 -7.97 -24.63 19.49
N HIS A 401 -9.02 -25.18 18.89
CA HIS A 401 -8.99 -26.44 18.18
C HIS A 401 -9.50 -26.23 16.76
N ILE A 402 -8.68 -26.59 15.76
CA ILE A 402 -8.95 -26.30 14.36
C ILE A 402 -9.11 -27.60 13.57
N LYS A 403 -10.10 -27.68 12.69
CA LYS A 403 -10.26 -28.77 11.71
C LYS A 403 -10.46 -28.18 10.31
N ILE A 404 -9.76 -28.70 9.33
CA ILE A 404 -9.82 -28.24 7.94
C ILE A 404 -10.25 -29.41 7.07
N ASN A 405 -11.49 -29.36 6.57
CA ASN A 405 -11.96 -30.36 5.61
C ASN A 405 -11.65 -29.92 4.19
N ARG A 406 -10.63 -30.54 3.58
CA ARG A 406 -10.17 -30.22 2.23
C ARG A 406 -10.97 -30.91 1.10
N ASN A 407 -11.87 -31.82 1.45
CA ASN A 407 -12.60 -32.68 0.50
C ASN A 407 -14.09 -32.33 0.38
N ALA A 408 -14.54 -31.26 1.02
CA ALA A 408 -15.90 -30.77 0.90
C ALA A 408 -15.92 -29.66 -0.16
N VAL A 409 -16.16 -30.05 -1.41
CA VAL A 409 -16.60 -29.31 -2.62
C VAL A 409 -15.95 -29.97 -3.84
#